data_AF-A0A9P6KZL3-F1
#
_entry.id   AF-A0A9P6KZL3-F1
#
_cell.length_a   1.000
_cell.length_b   1.000
_cell.length_c   1.000
_cell.angle_alpha   90.00
_cell.angle_beta   90.00
_cell.angle_gamma   90.00
#
_symmetry.space_group_name_H-M   'P 1'
#
loop_
_entity.id
_entity.type
_entity.pdbx_description
1 polymer ?
#
loop_
_entity_poly.entity_id
_entity_poly.type
_entity_poly.pdbx_seq_one_letter_code
_entity_poly.pdbx_strand_id
1 'polypeptide(L)'
;MATFSVVPGLYRQLYTISYFREHHVFPCIFGLLKNKSFETYNFIFKTIMCLVGVLNPTVIKTDYEISAITALTSIWPNARINGCLFHLGQAIDRKIKGLN
;
A
#
# COMPACT_ATOMS: atom_id res chain seq x y z
N MET A 1 -9.37 -7.36 -4.18
CA MET A 1 -9.81 -5.99 -3.84
C MET A 1 -9.94 -5.16 -5.11
N ALA A 2 -11.04 -4.43 -5.25
CA ALA A 2 -11.44 -3.70 -6.45
C ALA A 2 -10.63 -2.41 -6.65
N THR A 3 -10.34 -2.05 -7.90
CA THR A 3 -9.82 -0.72 -8.27
C THR A 3 -10.97 0.30 -8.25
N PHE A 4 -11.16 0.97 -7.11
CA PHE A 4 -12.14 2.06 -7.00
C PHE A 4 -11.52 3.35 -7.58
N SER A 5 -11.79 3.63 -8.86
CA SER A 5 -11.59 4.93 -9.50
C SER A 5 -12.68 5.92 -9.03
N VAL A 6 -12.80 6.12 -7.72
CA VAL A 6 -13.82 7.00 -7.11
C VAL A 6 -13.16 7.93 -6.09
N VAL A 7 -11.95 8.38 -6.40
CA VAL A 7 -11.25 9.37 -5.59
C VAL A 7 -11.72 10.76 -6.05
N PRO A 8 -12.17 11.66 -5.16
CA PRO A 8 -12.52 13.03 -5.55
C PRO A 8 -11.35 13.70 -6.29
N GLY A 9 -11.63 14.58 -7.26
CA GLY A 9 -10.63 15.10 -8.22
C GLY A 9 -9.37 15.75 -7.63
N LEU A 10 -9.38 16.08 -6.34
CA LEU A 10 -8.22 16.58 -5.59
C LEU A 10 -7.19 15.49 -5.21
N TYR A 11 -7.53 14.21 -5.38
CA TYR A 11 -6.73 13.07 -4.93
C TYR A 11 -6.45 12.10 -6.07
N ARG A 12 -5.27 11.47 -6.02
CA ARG A 12 -4.80 10.51 -7.03
C ARG A 12 -5.07 9.06 -6.64
N GLN A 13 -5.22 8.76 -5.35
CA GLN A 13 -5.35 7.38 -4.87
C GLN A 13 -6.09 7.30 -3.53
N LEU A 14 -6.98 6.32 -3.40
CA LEU A 14 -7.39 5.78 -2.10
C LEU A 14 -6.40 4.68 -1.71
N TYR A 15 -5.64 4.89 -0.64
CA TYR A 15 -4.69 3.94 -0.10
C TYR A 15 -5.27 3.26 1.14
N THR A 16 -5.23 1.93 1.18
CA THR A 16 -5.80 1.15 2.29
C THR A 16 -4.70 0.35 2.97
N ILE A 17 -4.60 0.49 4.29
CA ILE A 17 -3.69 -0.30 5.12
C ILE A 17 -4.54 -1.26 5.94
N SER A 18 -4.18 -2.53 5.84
CA SER A 18 -4.96 -3.62 6.42
C SER A 18 -4.09 -4.48 7.33
N TYR A 19 -4.68 -4.94 8.42
CA TYR A 19 -4.10 -5.96 9.29
C TYR A 19 -4.48 -7.35 8.80
N PHE A 20 -3.54 -8.29 8.84
CA PHE A 20 -3.75 -9.69 8.44
C PHE A 20 -3.65 -10.61 9.65
N ARG A 21 -4.70 -11.40 9.90
CA ARG A 21 -4.74 -12.39 10.98
C ARG A 21 -5.62 -13.57 10.59
N GLU A 22 -5.14 -14.78 10.88
CA GLU A 22 -5.90 -16.03 10.69
C GLU A 22 -6.57 -16.13 9.31
N HIS A 23 -5.83 -15.77 8.25
CA HIS A 23 -6.29 -15.75 6.85
C HIS A 23 -7.28 -14.65 6.47
N HIS A 24 -7.66 -13.79 7.41
CA HIS A 24 -8.51 -12.64 7.16
C HIS A 24 -7.71 -11.34 7.02
N VAL A 25 -8.19 -10.46 6.14
CA VAL A 25 -7.65 -9.12 5.91
C VAL A 25 -8.68 -8.11 6.44
N PHE A 26 -8.29 -7.36 7.46
CA PHE A 26 -9.13 -6.33 8.07
C PHE A 26 -8.59 -4.96 7.65
N PRO A 27 -9.32 -4.18 6.83
CA PRO A 27 -8.90 -2.82 6.52
C PRO A 27 -9.03 -1.95 7.77
N CYS A 28 -7.93 -1.33 8.19
CA CYS A 28 -7.88 -0.55 9.43
C CYS A 28 -7.79 0.94 9.15
N ILE A 29 -7.09 1.33 8.08
CA ILE A 29 -6.78 2.74 7.80
C ILE A 29 -6.99 3.00 6.31
N PHE A 30 -7.68 4.10 6.02
CA PHE A 30 -7.93 4.59 4.67
C PHE A 30 -7.35 6.01 4.54
N GLY A 31 -6.55 6.23 3.50
CA GLY A 31 -5.94 7.52 3.20
C GLY A 31 -6.27 7.98 1.80
N LEU A 32 -6.65 9.25 1.64
CA LEU A 32 -6.77 9.89 0.33
C LEU A 32 -5.46 10.60 0.02
N LEU A 33 -4.70 10.07 -0.94
CA LEU A 33 -3.37 10.54 -1.27
C LEU A 33 -3.42 11.43 -2.50
N LYS A 34 -2.78 12.61 -2.41
CA LYS A 34 -2.68 13.57 -3.51
C LYS A 34 -1.67 13.14 -4.57
N ASN A 35 -0.67 12.34 -4.21
CA ASN A 35 0.34 11.82 -5.12
C ASN A 35 0.93 10.51 -4.57
N LYS A 36 1.83 9.90 -5.34
CA LYS A 36 2.47 8.61 -5.08
C LYS A 36 3.98 8.76 -4.78
N SER A 37 4.35 9.85 -4.10
CA SER A 37 5.75 10.15 -3.75
C SER A 37 6.22 9.42 -2.49
N PHE A 38 7.53 9.25 -2.36
CA PHE A 38 8.15 8.69 -1.16
C PHE A 38 7.76 9.51 0.07
N GLU A 39 7.81 10.84 -0.02
CA GLU A 39 7.49 11.77 1.08
C GLU A 39 6.06 11.58 1.56
N THR A 40 5.13 11.39 0.62
CA THR A 40 3.73 11.13 0.97
C THR A 40 3.61 9.81 1.73
N TYR A 41 4.18 8.71 1.24
CA TYR A 41 4.14 7.42 1.95
C TYR A 41 4.82 7.45 3.31
N ASN A 42 6.01 8.05 3.38
CA ASN A 42 6.76 8.19 4.62
C ASN A 42 5.95 8.96 5.67
N PHE A 43 5.27 10.04 5.26
CA PHE A 43 4.41 10.82 6.13
C PHE A 43 3.25 9.99 6.70
N ILE A 44 2.49 9.28 5.86
CA ILE A 44 1.36 8.47 6.33
C ILE A 44 1.81 7.34 7.25
N PHE A 45 2.87 6.61 6.89
CA PHE A 45 3.37 5.50 7.71
C PHE A 45 3.89 5.97 9.07
N LYS A 46 4.60 7.11 9.14
CA LYS A 46 5.00 7.73 10.42
C LYS A 46 3.81 8.20 11.23
N THR A 47 2.83 8.83 10.58
CA THR A 47 1.59 9.28 11.24
C THR A 47 0.87 8.10 11.89
N ILE A 48 0.84 6.95 11.21
CA ILE A 48 0.23 5.73 11.76
C ILE A 48 0.94 5.30 13.03
N MET A 49 2.27 5.22 13.04
CA MET A 49 3.01 4.89 14.26
C MET A 49 2.72 5.86 15.42
N CYS A 50 2.53 7.15 15.12
CA CYS A 50 2.13 8.11 16.15
C CYS A 50 0.71 7.85 16.68
N LEU A 51 -0.22 7.41 15.83
CA LEU A 51 -1.62 7.20 16.19
C LEU A 51 -1.88 5.87 16.89
N VAL A 52 -1.23 4.79 16.43
CA VAL A 52 -1.49 3.42 16.92
C VAL A 52 -0.37 2.87 17.80
N GLY A 53 0.69 3.64 18.00
CA GLY A 53 1.89 3.23 18.71
C GLY A 53 2.92 2.54 17.81
N VAL A 54 4.02 2.12 18.44
CA VAL A 54 5.13 1.47 17.73
C VAL A 54 4.67 0.12 17.19
N LEU A 55 4.69 -0.01 15.86
CA LEU A 55 4.43 -1.26 15.16
C LEU A 55 5.74 -1.97 14.83
N ASN A 56 5.80 -3.29 15.05
CA ASN A 56 6.94 -4.14 14.72
C ASN A 56 6.50 -5.29 13.78
N PRO A 57 6.09 -4.98 12.53
CA PRO A 57 5.68 -6.00 11.58
C PRO A 57 6.89 -6.86 11.16
N THR A 58 6.69 -8.18 11.10
CA THR A 58 7.69 -9.10 10.54
C THR A 58 7.61 -9.20 9.03
N VAL A 59 6.41 -9.04 8.47
CA VAL A 59 6.14 -9.09 7.03
C VAL A 59 5.18 -7.97 6.65
N ILE A 60 5.52 -7.22 5.62
CA ILE A 60 4.65 -6.20 5.03
C ILE A 60 4.36 -6.63 3.60
N LYS A 61 3.08 -6.77 3.27
CA LYS A 61 2.62 -6.99 1.89
C LYS A 61 2.17 -5.66 1.32
N THR A 62 2.74 -5.28 0.17
CA THR A 62 2.44 -4.01 -0.48
C THR A 62 2.33 -4.18 -1.98
N ASP A 63 1.76 -3.18 -2.64
CA ASP A 63 1.76 -3.07 -4.10
C ASP A 63 3.19 -2.85 -4.61
N TYR A 64 3.42 -3.18 -5.88
CA TYR A 64 4.71 -2.98 -6.56
C TYR A 64 4.95 -1.51 -6.91
N GLU A 65 4.87 -0.64 -5.91
CA GLU A 65 5.13 0.78 -6.04
C GLU A 65 6.42 1.13 -5.31
N ILE A 66 7.42 1.59 -6.08
CA ILE A 66 8.78 1.76 -5.56
C ILE A 66 8.86 2.78 -4.43
N SER A 67 8.14 3.90 -4.55
CA SER A 67 8.09 4.94 -3.52
C SER A 67 7.50 4.43 -2.19
N ALA A 68 6.44 3.63 -2.26
CA ALA A 68 5.87 2.98 -1.08
C ALA A 68 6.83 1.96 -0.47
N ILE A 69 7.46 1.11 -1.29
CA ILE A 69 8.45 0.12 -0.83
C ILE A 69 9.63 0.81 -0.16
N THR A 70 10.20 1.86 -0.76
CA THR A 70 11.30 2.63 -0.17
C THR A 70 10.91 3.25 1.17
N ALA A 71 9.70 3.82 1.29
CA ALA A 71 9.21 4.38 2.54
C ALA A 71 9.02 3.30 3.63
N LEU A 72 8.44 2.15 3.27
CA LEU A 72 8.30 1.01 4.18
C LEU A 72 9.66 0.51 4.68
N THR A 73 10.64 0.32 3.79
CA THR A 73 12.00 -0.11 4.16
C THR A 73 12.68 0.91 5.07
N SER A 74 12.47 2.20 4.83
CA SER A 74 13.05 3.26 5.67
C SER A 74 12.49 3.26 7.10
N ILE A 75 11.23 2.88 7.28
CA ILE A 75 10.55 2.92 8.59
C ILE A 75 10.69 1.59 9.33
N TRP A 76 10.57 0.47 8.61
CA TRP A 76 10.66 -0.89 9.14
C TRP A 76 11.76 -1.68 8.43
N PRO A 77 13.05 -1.35 8.65
CA PRO A 77 14.17 -1.95 7.92
C PRO A 77 14.32 -3.46 8.16
N ASN A 78 13.80 -3.95 9.30
CA ASN A 78 13.85 -5.37 9.67
C ASN A 78 12.64 -6.17 9.15
N ALA A 79 11.60 -5.50 8.61
CA ALA A 79 10.43 -6.19 8.07
C ALA A 79 10.72 -6.73 6.68
N ARG A 80 10.27 -7.96 6.39
CA ARG A 80 10.35 -8.50 5.03
C ARG A 80 9.24 -7.89 4.17
N ILE A 81 9.61 -7.21 3.10
CA ILE A 81 8.65 -6.64 2.14
C ILE A 81 8.35 -7.65 1.04
N ASN A 82 7.08 -8.02 0.91
CA ASN A 82 6.60 -8.90 -0.14
C ASN A 82 5.68 -8.12 -1.08
N GLY A 83 5.94 -8.21 -2.39
CA GLY A 83 5.02 -7.71 -3.40
C GLY A 83 3.71 -8.52 -3.41
N CYS A 84 2.59 -7.83 -3.63
CA CYS A 84 1.28 -8.47 -3.69
C CYS A 84 1.05 -9.15 -5.05
N LEU A 85 1.16 -10.48 -5.09
CA LEU A 85 0.95 -11.28 -6.32
C LEU A 85 -0.41 -11.04 -6.98
N PHE A 86 -1.44 -10.69 -6.19
CA PHE A 86 -2.76 -10.35 -6.72
C PHE A 86 -2.72 -9.10 -7.61
N HIS A 87 -2.01 -8.05 -7.19
CA HIS A 87 -1.86 -6.83 -8.00
C HIS A 87 -0.92 -7.02 -9.18
N LEU A 88 0.09 -7.89 -9.05
CA LEU A 88 0.92 -8.31 -10.18
C LEU A 88 0.08 -9.05 -11.24
N GLY A 89 -0.76 -10.00 -10.83
CA GLY A 89 -1.67 -10.71 -11.73
C GLY A 89 -2.59 -9.76 -12.49
N GLN A 90 -3.18 -8.77 -11.81
CA GLN A 90 -3.98 -7.74 -12.49
C GLN A 90 -3.17 -6.89 -13.47
N ALA A 91 -1.94 -6.53 -13.13
CA ALA A 91 -1.08 -5.74 -14.02
C ALA A 91 -0.73 -6.52 -15.29
N ILE A 92 -0.43 -7.82 -15.14
CA ILE A 92 -0.17 -8.74 -16.26
C ILE A 92 -1.42 -8.87 -17.15
N ASP A 93 -2.59 -9.14 -16.57
CA ASP A 93 -3.85 -9.28 -17.32
C ASP A 93 -4.21 -8.03 -18.12
N ARG A 94 -4.05 -6.82 -17.53
CA ARG A 94 -4.23 -5.55 -18.25
C ARG A 94 -3.26 -5.41 -19.43
N LYS A 95 -2.00 -5.84 -19.25
CA LYS A 95 -0.99 -5.76 -20.30
C LYS A 95 -1.32 -6.70 -21.46
N ILE A 96 -1.78 -7.92 -21.16
CA ILE A 96 -2.20 -8.89 -22.17
C ILE A 96 -3.41 -8.36 -22.95
N LYS A 97 -4.42 -7.81 -22.27
CA LYS A 97 -5.63 -7.27 -22.92
C LYS A 97 -5.36 -6.06 -23.82
N GLY A 98 -4.33 -5.26 -23.52
CA GLY A 98 -3.92 -4.13 -24.36
C GLY A 98 -3.02 -4.49 -25.55
N LEU A 99 -2.72 -5.78 -25.75
CA LEU A 99 -1.97 -6.28 -26.91
C LEU A 99 -2.88 -6.83 -28.03
N ASN A 100 -4.20 -6.75 -27.85
CA ASN A 100 -5.21 -7.11 -28.84
C ASN A 100 -5.80 -5.87 -29.51
#